data_AF-A0A843EYI5-F1
#
_entry.id   AF-A0A843EYI5-F1
#
_cell.length_a   1.000
_cell.length_b   1.000
_cell.length_c   1.000
_cell.angle_alpha   90.00
_cell.angle_beta   90.00
_cell.angle_gamma   90.00
#
_symmetry.space_group_name_H-M   'P 1'
#
loop_
_entity.id
_entity.type
_entity.pdbx_description
1 polymer ?
#
loop_
_entity_poly.entity_id
_entity_poly.type
_entity_poly.pdbx_seq_one_letter_code
_entity_poly.pdbx_strand_id
1 'polypeptide(L)'
;MIGKEVIESEPITGSEVKKILEDFAEENELNYEQNLTLNHLARFKRYSPEDAKEIFEKLQDEFGLRAKVAAHIVDLVPEDLADMRLIFAKEPSKTDKEDMEKILEMLEQYDVEE
;
A
#
# COMPACT_ATOMS: atom_id res chain seq x y z
N MET A 1 -9.21 6.52 22.01
CA MET A 1 -8.58 5.18 22.13
C MET A 1 -9.68 4.17 21.91
N ILE A 2 -9.47 3.19 21.04
CA ILE A 2 -10.43 2.10 20.83
C ILE A 2 -10.05 1.01 21.83
N GLY A 3 -10.97 0.61 22.71
CA GLY A 3 -10.69 -0.36 23.78
C GLY A 3 -9.84 0.19 24.93
N LYS A 4 -9.19 -0.71 25.69
CA LYS A 4 -8.39 -0.39 26.90
C LYS A 4 -6.92 -0.06 26.59
N GLU A 5 -6.35 -0.77 25.63
CA GLU A 5 -4.98 -0.57 25.14
C GLU A 5 -4.87 -1.10 23.70
N VAL A 6 -3.89 -0.60 22.95
CA VAL A 6 -3.55 -1.09 21.60
C VAL A 6 -2.36 -2.03 21.75
N ILE A 7 -2.55 -3.30 21.43
CA ILE A 7 -1.51 -4.33 21.50
C ILE A 7 -0.59 -4.24 20.28
N GLU A 8 -1.19 -4.01 19.11
CA GLU A 8 -0.52 -3.99 17.82
C GLU A 8 -1.28 -3.05 16.87
N SER A 9 -0.54 -2.43 15.96
CA SER A 9 -1.10 -1.62 14.88
C SER A 9 -0.09 -1.57 13.75
N GLU A 10 -0.50 -2.05 12.58
CA GLU A 10 0.30 -2.03 11.37
C GLU A 10 -0.43 -1.29 10.25
N PRO A 11 0.28 -0.52 9.41
CA PRO A 11 -0.28 0.02 8.18
C PRO A 11 -0.73 -1.10 7.24
N ILE A 12 -1.88 -0.91 6.59
CA ILE A 12 -2.39 -1.75 5.50
C ILE A 12 -2.45 -0.95 4.20
N THR A 13 -2.43 -1.64 3.07
CA THR A 13 -2.48 -1.02 1.74
C THR A 13 -3.91 -0.57 1.41
N GLY A 14 -4.08 0.41 0.54
CA GLY A 14 -5.40 0.83 0.09
C GLY A 14 -6.15 -0.25 -0.70
N SER A 15 -5.47 -1.19 -1.35
CA SER A 15 -6.11 -2.37 -1.96
C SER A 15 -6.74 -3.27 -0.89
N GLU A 16 -6.05 -3.48 0.23
CA GLU A 16 -6.59 -4.23 1.37
C GLU A 16 -7.74 -3.48 2.05
N VAL A 17 -7.63 -2.16 2.24
CA VAL A 17 -8.74 -1.33 2.76
C VAL A 17 -9.97 -1.42 1.86
N LYS A 18 -9.78 -1.41 0.54
CA LYS A 18 -10.87 -1.51 -0.43
C LYS A 18 -11.62 -2.83 -0.25
N LYS A 19 -10.89 -3.95 -0.21
CA LYS A 19 -11.45 -5.29 0.04
C LYS A 19 -12.23 -5.36 1.36
N ILE A 20 -11.64 -4.84 2.45
CA ILE A 20 -12.32 -4.81 3.76
C ILE A 20 -13.64 -4.03 3.71
N LEU A 21 -13.68 -2.89 3.01
CA LEU A 21 -14.89 -2.09 2.88
C LEU A 21 -15.94 -2.73 1.97
N GLU A 22 -15.52 -3.39 0.88
CA GLU A 22 -16.39 -4.13 -0.02
C GLU A 22 -17.03 -5.33 0.69
N ASP A 23 -16.23 -6.15 1.37
CA ASP A 23 -16.70 -7.28 2.18
C ASP A 23 -17.67 -6.81 3.28
N PHE A 24 -17.35 -5.71 3.97
CA PHE A 24 -18.22 -5.16 5.00
C PHE A 24 -19.55 -4.64 4.42
N ALA A 25 -19.54 -4.10 3.20
CA ALA A 25 -20.72 -3.61 2.50
C ALA A 25 -21.67 -4.71 2.01
N GLU A 26 -21.21 -5.97 1.90
CA GLU A 26 -22.08 -7.09 1.56
C GLU A 26 -23.16 -7.34 2.63
N GLU A 27 -22.81 -7.09 3.89
CA GLU A 27 -23.70 -7.34 5.04
C GLU A 27 -24.23 -6.06 5.70
N ASN A 28 -23.61 -4.90 5.43
CA ASN A 28 -23.89 -3.65 6.15
C ASN A 28 -24.01 -2.43 5.23
N GLU A 29 -24.82 -1.45 5.63
CA GLU A 29 -24.83 -0.15 4.97
C GLU A 29 -23.61 0.68 5.41
N LEU A 30 -22.79 1.08 4.44
CA LEU A 30 -21.66 1.97 4.68
C LEU A 30 -22.15 3.37 5.08
N ASN A 31 -21.49 3.97 6.08
CA ASN A 31 -21.73 5.37 6.41
C ASN A 31 -21.14 6.32 5.35
N TYR A 32 -21.35 7.63 5.51
CA TYR A 32 -20.93 8.63 4.54
C TYR A 32 -19.41 8.63 4.33
N GLU A 33 -18.62 8.64 5.41
CA GLU A 33 -17.16 8.64 5.34
C GLU A 33 -16.61 7.35 4.73
N GLN A 34 -17.17 6.19 5.07
CA GLN A 34 -16.79 4.90 4.49
C GLN A 34 -17.07 4.85 2.98
N ASN A 35 -18.23 5.37 2.55
CA ASN A 35 -18.55 5.52 1.13
C ASN A 35 -17.56 6.46 0.43
N LEU A 36 -17.18 7.59 1.05
CA LEU A 36 -16.17 8.49 0.49
C LEU A 36 -14.82 7.79 0.35
N THR A 37 -14.41 7.01 1.36
CA THR A 37 -13.18 6.23 1.31
C THR A 37 -13.22 5.19 0.19
N LEU A 38 -14.28 4.40 0.08
CA LEU A 38 -14.40 3.40 -0.98
C LEU A 38 -14.38 4.05 -2.37
N ASN A 39 -15.09 5.18 -2.54
CA ASN A 39 -15.05 5.97 -3.77
C ASN A 39 -13.66 6.53 -4.08
N HIS A 40 -12.89 6.94 -3.07
CA HIS A 40 -11.50 7.36 -3.26
C HIS A 40 -10.65 6.18 -3.72
N LEU A 41 -10.78 5.02 -3.05
CA LEU A 41 -9.99 3.83 -3.36
C LEU A 41 -10.26 3.29 -4.76
N ALA A 42 -11.49 3.39 -5.25
CA ALA A 42 -11.90 2.95 -6.58
C ALA A 42 -11.47 3.88 -7.74
N ARG A 43 -10.85 5.04 -7.47
CA ARG A 43 -10.45 6.02 -8.50
C ARG A 43 -9.01 5.91 -8.97
N PHE A 44 -8.17 5.19 -8.24
CA PHE A 44 -6.74 5.11 -8.51
C PHE A 44 -6.41 3.71 -8.98
N LYS A 45 -5.44 3.65 -9.89
CA LYS A 45 -4.78 2.42 -10.31
C LYS A 45 -4.19 1.72 -9.09
N ARG A 46 -4.45 0.42 -8.96
CA ARG A 46 -4.05 -0.38 -7.79
C ARG A 46 -3.71 -1.79 -8.21
N TYR A 47 -2.81 -2.41 -7.46
CA TYR A 47 -2.63 -3.87 -7.54
C TYR A 47 -3.88 -4.58 -7.00
N SER A 48 -4.12 -5.80 -7.50
CA SER A 48 -5.13 -6.70 -6.93
C SER A 48 -4.87 -6.90 -5.42
N PRO A 49 -5.88 -7.23 -4.60
CA PRO A 49 -5.65 -7.45 -3.16
C PRO A 49 -4.58 -8.50 -2.85
N GLU A 50 -4.50 -9.53 -3.69
CA GLU A 50 -3.52 -10.61 -3.58
C GLU A 50 -2.10 -10.12 -3.92
N ASP A 51 -1.93 -9.43 -5.05
CA ASP A 51 -0.64 -8.88 -5.47
C ASP A 51 -0.16 -7.77 -4.52
N ALA A 52 -1.07 -6.88 -4.09
CA ALA A 52 -0.76 -5.82 -3.13
C ALA A 52 -0.20 -6.39 -1.83
N LYS A 53 -0.77 -7.50 -1.35
CA LYS A 53 -0.29 -8.19 -0.16
C LYS A 53 1.08 -8.82 -0.38
N GLU A 54 1.27 -9.53 -1.50
CA GLU A 54 2.55 -10.16 -1.82
C GLU A 54 3.68 -9.12 -1.95
N ILE A 55 3.45 -8.03 -2.68
CA ILE A 55 4.41 -6.94 -2.84
C ILE A 55 4.73 -6.32 -1.47
N PHE A 56 3.71 -6.07 -0.65
CA PHE A 56 3.89 -5.48 0.68
C PHE A 56 4.77 -6.34 1.60
N GLU A 57 4.57 -7.66 1.59
CA GLU A 57 5.39 -8.61 2.33
C GLU A 57 6.84 -8.64 1.78
N LYS A 58 7.03 -8.74 0.46
CA LYS A 58 8.36 -8.73 -0.17
C LYS A 58 9.16 -7.47 0.13
N LEU A 59 8.51 -6.30 0.08
CA LEU A 59 9.15 -5.02 0.40
C LEU A 59 9.68 -4.97 1.83
N GLN A 60 9.03 -5.65 2.77
CA GLN A 60 9.49 -5.71 4.15
C GLN A 60 10.56 -6.78 4.35
N ASP A 61 10.35 -7.97 3.78
CA ASP A 61 11.22 -9.13 4.03
C ASP A 61 12.53 -9.07 3.25
N GLU A 62 12.48 -8.67 1.97
CA GLU A 62 13.65 -8.67 1.08
C GLU A 62 14.42 -7.34 1.14
N PHE A 63 13.72 -6.23 1.29
CA PHE A 63 14.30 -4.87 1.28
C PHE A 63 14.38 -4.23 2.66
N GLY A 64 13.87 -4.88 3.71
CA GLY A 64 13.91 -4.36 5.08
C GLY A 64 13.15 -3.06 5.27
N LEU A 65 12.18 -2.77 4.39
CA LEU A 65 11.42 -1.53 4.47
C LEU A 65 10.45 -1.57 5.65
N ARG A 66 10.19 -0.41 6.24
CA ARG A 66 9.13 -0.30 7.25
C ARG A 66 7.78 -0.47 6.56
N ALA A 67 6.83 -1.13 7.24
CA ALA A 67 5.46 -1.30 6.79
C ALA A 67 4.84 -0.03 6.16
N LYS A 68 5.04 1.13 6.79
CA LYS A 68 4.54 2.42 6.26
C LYS A 68 5.07 2.74 4.85
N VAL A 69 6.36 2.51 4.60
CA VAL A 69 6.99 2.80 3.31
C VAL A 69 6.57 1.75 2.28
N ALA A 70 6.51 0.49 2.69
CA ALA A 70 6.00 -0.59 1.84
C ALA A 70 4.57 -0.31 1.37
N ALA A 71 3.67 0.08 2.29
CA ALA A 71 2.30 0.46 1.95
C ALA A 71 2.25 1.63 0.95
N HIS A 72 3.08 2.66 1.14
CA HIS A 72 3.13 3.78 0.20
C HIS A 72 3.62 3.37 -1.20
N ILE A 73 4.61 2.48 -1.31
CA ILE A 73 5.07 1.98 -2.61
C ILE A 73 3.94 1.25 -3.33
N VAL A 74 3.24 0.37 -2.61
CA VAL A 74 2.09 -0.37 -3.16
C VAL A 74 0.96 0.58 -3.59
N ASP A 75 0.66 1.59 -2.77
CA ASP A 75 -0.45 2.53 -3.04
C ASP A 75 -0.16 3.57 -4.11
N LEU A 76 1.10 3.97 -4.28
CA LEU A 76 1.50 5.02 -5.23
C LEU A 76 1.89 4.49 -6.59
N VAL A 77 2.15 3.18 -6.71
CA VAL A 77 2.49 2.51 -7.98
C VAL A 77 3.59 3.27 -8.74
N PRO A 78 4.82 3.38 -8.17
CA PRO A 78 5.89 4.16 -8.77
C PRO A 78 6.30 3.57 -10.13
N GLU A 79 6.45 4.43 -11.13
CA GLU A 79 6.82 4.05 -12.50
C GLU A 79 8.31 4.28 -12.77
N ASP A 80 8.94 5.19 -12.01
CA ASP A 80 10.34 5.54 -12.23
C ASP A 80 11.13 5.89 -10.96
N LEU A 81 12.42 6.17 -11.16
CA LEU A 81 13.34 6.58 -10.09
C LEU A 81 12.99 7.94 -9.46
N ALA A 82 12.28 8.82 -10.16
CA ALA A 82 11.85 10.09 -9.59
C ALA A 82 10.74 9.85 -8.56
N ASP A 83 9.79 8.96 -8.86
CA ASP A 83 8.75 8.54 -7.91
C ASP A 83 9.37 7.91 -6.66
N MET A 84 10.30 6.98 -6.84
CA MET A 84 11.01 6.33 -5.73
C MET A 84 11.75 7.35 -4.86
N ARG A 85 12.48 8.29 -5.48
CA ARG A 85 13.15 9.36 -4.74
C ARG A 85 12.17 10.23 -3.95
N LEU A 86 10.98 10.49 -4.48
CA LEU A 86 9.96 11.26 -3.79
C LEU A 86 9.40 10.51 -2.58
N ILE A 87 9.13 9.21 -2.72
CA ILE A 87 8.68 8.33 -1.63
C ILE A 87 9.72 8.32 -0.49
N PHE A 88 11.00 8.18 -0.82
CA PHE A 88 12.08 8.13 0.18
C PHE A 88 12.56 9.51 0.66
N ALA A 89 12.09 10.63 0.09
CA ALA A 89 12.63 11.97 0.36
C ALA A 89 12.55 12.41 1.84
N LYS A 90 11.61 11.85 2.61
CA LYS A 90 11.39 12.13 4.03
C LYS A 90 11.63 10.93 4.94
N GLU A 91 12.12 9.82 4.39
CA GLU A 91 12.44 8.64 5.19
C GLU A 91 13.78 8.82 5.90
N PRO A 92 13.89 8.37 7.17
CA PRO A 92 15.10 8.59 7.97
C PRO A 92 16.29 7.74 7.48
N SER A 93 16.01 6.60 6.83
CA SER A 93 17.01 5.74 6.19
C SER A 93 17.22 6.17 4.75
N LYS A 94 18.49 6.29 4.35
CA LYS A 94 18.83 6.44 2.93
C LYS A 94 18.74 5.07 2.27
N THR A 95 17.81 4.93 1.33
CA THR A 95 17.80 3.85 0.35
C THR A 95 18.74 4.24 -0.80
N ASP A 96 19.59 3.32 -1.25
CA ASP A 96 20.46 3.61 -2.37
C ASP A 96 19.74 3.47 -3.72
N LYS A 97 20.41 3.89 -4.79
CA LYS A 97 19.84 3.85 -6.14
C LYS A 97 19.63 2.41 -6.62
N GLU A 98 20.52 1.49 -6.25
CA GLU A 98 20.46 0.10 -6.71
C GLU A 98 19.23 -0.61 -6.13
N ASP A 99 18.92 -0.38 -4.86
CA ASP A 99 17.73 -0.94 -4.23
C ASP A 99 16.44 -0.35 -4.80
N MET A 100 16.41 0.95 -5.12
CA MET A 100 15.26 1.55 -5.82
C MET A 100 15.04 0.92 -7.20
N GLU A 101 16.11 0.65 -7.96
CA GLU A 101 16.03 0.01 -9.28
C GLU A 101 15.54 -1.44 -9.16
N LYS A 102 16.02 -2.21 -8.18
CA LYS A 102 15.54 -3.57 -7.90
C LYS A 102 14.06 -3.61 -7.50
N ILE A 103 13.61 -2.64 -6.70
CA ILE A 103 12.19 -2.55 -6.33
C ILE A 103 11.35 -2.28 -7.58
N LEU A 104 11.75 -1.35 -8.45
CA LEU A 104 11.02 -1.07 -9.70
C LEU A 104 10.97 -2.32 -10.60
N GLU A 105 12.10 -3.02 -10.80
CA GLU A 105 12.15 -4.27 -11.58
C GLU A 105 11.28 -5.38 -10.97
N MET A 106 11.15 -5.43 -9.64
CA MET A 106 10.22 -6.34 -8.97
C MET A 106 8.76 -5.97 -9.24
N LEU A 107 8.41 -4.68 -9.19
CA LEU A 107 7.05 -4.21 -9.44
C LEU A 107 6.58 -4.43 -10.89
N GLU A 108 7.50 -4.42 -11.87
CA GLU A 108 7.20 -4.70 -13.28
C GLU A 108 6.61 -6.12 -13.52
N GLN A 109 6.70 -7.01 -12.53
CA GLN A 109 6.16 -8.37 -12.60
C GLN A 109 4.66 -8.44 -12.27
N TYR A 110 4.07 -7.33 -11.81
CA TYR A 110 2.69 -7.26 -11.34
C TYR A 110 1.86 -6.33 -12.23
N ASP A 111 0.64 -6.78 -12.53
CA ASP A 111 -0.32 -5.97 -13.26
C ASP A 111 -1.07 -5.02 -12.32
N VAL A 112 -1.36 -3.82 -12.83
CA VAL A 112 -2.11 -2.80 -12.10
C VAL A 112 -3.50 -2.72 -12.71
N GLU A 113 -4.53 -2.91 -11.88
CA GLU A 113 -5.93 -2.78 -12.28
C GLU A 113 -6.29 -1.29 -12.44
N GLU A 114 -7.06 -0.97 -13.49
CA GLU A 114 -7.59 0.38 -13.76
C GLU A 114 -8.83 0.72 -12.92
#